data_AF-A0A7K2BVH6-F1
#
_entry.id   AF-A0A7K2BVH6-F1
#
_cell.length_a   1.000
_cell.length_b   1.000
_cell.length_c   1.000
_cell.angle_alpha   90.00
_cell.angle_beta   90.00
_cell.angle_gamma   90.00
#
_symmetry.space_group_name_H-M   'P 1'
#
loop_
_entity.id
_entity.type
_entity.pdbx_description
1 polymer ?
#
loop_
_entity_poly.entity_id
_entity_poly.type
_entity_poly.pdbx_seq_one_letter_code
_entity_poly.pdbx_strand_id
1 'polypeptide(L)'
;MPRTSEMLRWVEALPVGSFFRQEEVPGPNRSAVASFLCREHARPDASKRVVRVAPRLYWKVAEAHIIEGRLHLPSVEEVGDAFAGPHAAAVGWFGAHRVGWSSQLSVRFVYAVPGEPRSRNPIERVSLVGRRNPRRRHLNTIEATYLEALVTFDRWADEFLDFDDRWQAALDCAASRLRRRITAGLPVPAPEALQYAAATERVKHPHLFRRRVSECAQMVSDVWAERQAR
;
A
#
# COMPACT_ATOMS: atom_id res chain seq x y z
N MET A 1 -10.86 -30.16 22.33
CA MET A 1 -10.96 -29.41 21.07
C MET A 1 -11.21 -27.95 21.41
N PRO A 2 -10.38 -26.99 20.98
CA PRO A 2 -10.78 -25.60 20.99
C PRO A 2 -11.93 -25.48 19.97
N ARG A 3 -13.15 -25.38 20.52
CA ARG A 3 -14.41 -25.44 19.78
C ARG A 3 -14.57 -24.13 19.01
N THR A 4 -15.36 -24.13 17.95
CA THR A 4 -15.71 -22.96 17.11
C THR A 4 -15.91 -21.63 17.86
N SER A 5 -16.30 -21.68 19.14
CA SER A 5 -16.38 -20.55 20.07
C SER A 5 -15.09 -19.75 20.25
N GLU A 6 -13.89 -20.35 20.16
CA GLU A 6 -12.63 -19.60 20.25
C GLU A 6 -12.34 -18.79 18.99
N MET A 7 -12.46 -19.43 17.81
CA MET A 7 -12.34 -18.76 16.52
C MET A 7 -13.35 -17.60 16.38
N LEU A 8 -14.59 -17.81 16.86
CA LEU A 8 -15.63 -16.79 16.84
C LEU A 8 -15.29 -15.61 17.76
N ARG A 9 -14.92 -15.87 19.02
CA ARG A 9 -14.52 -14.81 19.96
C ARG A 9 -13.34 -14.00 19.43
N TRP A 10 -12.38 -14.64 18.77
CA TRP A 10 -11.25 -13.96 18.15
C TRP A 10 -11.71 -13.01 17.03
N VAL A 11 -12.57 -13.49 16.11
CA VAL A 11 -13.14 -12.67 15.04
C VAL A 11 -13.99 -11.51 15.59
N GLU A 12 -14.69 -11.71 16.71
CA GLU A 12 -15.50 -10.69 17.36
C GLU A 12 -14.66 -9.62 18.06
N ALA A 13 -13.47 -9.97 18.55
CA ALA A 13 -12.52 -9.04 19.14
C ALA A 13 -11.78 -8.16 18.12
N LEU A 14 -11.81 -8.52 16.83
CA LEU A 14 -11.19 -7.70 15.78
C LEU A 14 -11.95 -6.39 15.56
N PRO A 15 -11.24 -5.26 15.36
CA PRO A 15 -11.86 -4.02 14.95
C PRO A 15 -12.67 -4.17 13.66
N VAL A 16 -13.84 -3.53 13.62
CA VAL A 16 -14.62 -3.44 12.38
C VAL A 16 -13.80 -2.73 11.30
N GLY A 17 -13.84 -3.25 10.08
CA GLY A 17 -13.06 -2.72 8.97
C GLY A 17 -11.57 -3.08 9.02
N SER A 18 -11.18 -4.10 9.78
CA SER A 18 -9.80 -4.61 9.76
C SER A 18 -9.64 -5.77 8.76
N PHE A 19 -8.49 -5.83 8.10
CA PHE A 19 -8.04 -7.02 7.39
C PHE A 19 -7.38 -8.03 8.34
N PHE A 20 -7.52 -9.32 8.04
CA PHE A 20 -6.77 -10.38 8.70
C PHE A 20 -6.56 -11.56 7.76
N ARG A 21 -5.52 -12.36 8.04
CA ARG A 21 -5.12 -13.53 7.26
C ARG A 21 -5.61 -14.82 7.91
N GLN A 22 -5.80 -15.83 7.07
CA GLN A 22 -6.20 -17.16 7.55
C GLN A 22 -5.22 -17.73 8.58
N GLU A 23 -3.91 -17.49 8.43
CA GLU A 23 -2.87 -17.94 9.36
C GLU A 23 -2.88 -17.25 10.74
N GLU A 24 -3.57 -16.13 10.89
CA GLU A 24 -3.65 -15.38 12.16
C GLU A 24 -4.78 -15.88 13.06
N VAL A 25 -5.73 -16.63 12.51
CA VAL A 25 -6.90 -17.13 13.25
C VAL A 25 -6.49 -18.34 14.11
N PRO A 26 -6.72 -18.32 15.44
CA PRO A 26 -6.39 -19.44 16.31
C PRO A 26 -7.28 -20.64 15.99
N GLY A 27 -6.70 -21.83 15.91
CA GLY A 27 -7.47 -23.04 15.65
C GLY A 27 -6.64 -24.31 15.68
N PRO A 28 -7.29 -25.49 15.74
CA PRO A 28 -6.59 -26.77 15.91
C PRO A 28 -5.72 -27.14 14.71
N ASN A 29 -6.11 -26.72 13.49
CA ASN A 29 -5.31 -26.85 12.28
C ASN A 29 -5.82 -25.90 11.18
N ARG A 30 -5.00 -25.72 10.14
CA ARG A 30 -5.30 -24.80 9.02
C ARG A 30 -6.59 -25.14 8.26
N SER A 31 -6.93 -26.42 8.14
CA SER A 31 -8.13 -26.88 7.43
C SER A 31 -9.40 -26.54 8.21
N ALA A 32 -9.39 -26.74 9.54
CA ALA A 32 -10.49 -26.35 10.41
C ALA A 32 -10.75 -24.84 10.37
N VAL A 33 -9.69 -24.03 10.39
CA VAL A 33 -9.77 -22.57 10.23
C VAL A 33 -10.34 -22.20 8.85
N ALA A 34 -9.85 -22.83 7.77
CA ALA A 34 -10.37 -22.58 6.42
C ALA A 34 -11.87 -22.89 6.34
N SER A 35 -12.31 -24.04 6.85
CA SER A 35 -13.72 -24.43 6.88
C SER A 35 -14.57 -23.47 7.71
N PHE A 36 -14.07 -23.01 8.85
CA PHE A 36 -14.74 -22.01 9.68
C PHE A 36 -14.94 -20.70 8.90
N LEU A 37 -13.87 -20.13 8.33
CA LEU A 37 -13.93 -18.87 7.60
C LEU A 37 -14.79 -18.96 6.33
N CYS A 38 -14.75 -20.09 5.62
CA CYS A 38 -15.63 -20.33 4.48
C CYS A 38 -17.11 -20.33 4.88
N ARG A 39 -17.46 -20.95 6.01
CA ARG A 39 -18.84 -20.92 6.53
C ARG A 39 -19.26 -19.51 6.93
N GLU A 40 -18.41 -18.77 7.64
CA GLU A 40 -18.75 -17.38 8.02
C GLU A 40 -18.90 -16.46 6.81
N HIS A 41 -18.08 -16.64 5.77
CA HIS A 41 -18.20 -15.91 4.52
C HIS A 41 -19.47 -16.26 3.71
N ALA A 42 -19.93 -17.51 3.79
CA ALA A 42 -21.12 -17.99 3.09
C ALA A 42 -22.45 -17.58 3.77
N ARG A 43 -22.40 -16.96 4.96
CA ARG A 43 -23.60 -16.47 5.64
C ARG A 43 -24.32 -15.39 4.80
N PRO A 44 -25.64 -15.22 4.98
CA PRO A 44 -26.36 -14.07 4.42
C PRO A 44 -25.73 -12.76 4.88
N ASP A 45 -25.73 -11.74 4.01
CA ASP A 45 -25.07 -10.45 4.25
C ASP A 45 -25.45 -9.80 5.58
N ALA A 46 -26.73 -9.83 5.96
CA ALA A 46 -27.22 -9.31 7.24
C ALA A 46 -26.59 -9.95 8.49
N SER A 47 -25.99 -11.13 8.36
CA SER A 47 -25.38 -11.90 9.46
C SER A 47 -23.90 -12.21 9.23
N LYS A 48 -23.30 -11.61 8.19
CA LYS A 48 -21.94 -11.92 7.74
C LYS A 48 -20.94 -11.17 8.60
N ARG A 49 -20.13 -11.92 9.36
CA ARG A 49 -19.08 -11.33 10.22
C ARG A 49 -17.80 -11.05 9.45
N VAL A 50 -17.49 -11.87 8.44
CA VAL A 50 -16.24 -11.79 7.69
C VAL A 50 -16.49 -12.04 6.21
N VAL A 51 -15.76 -11.34 5.35
CA VAL A 51 -15.79 -11.53 3.90
C VAL A 51 -14.40 -11.92 3.42
N ARG A 52 -14.32 -12.94 2.58
CA ARG A 52 -13.08 -13.23 1.86
C ARG A 52 -12.90 -12.21 0.74
N VAL A 53 -11.80 -11.46 0.77
CA VAL A 53 -11.49 -10.40 -0.21
C VAL A 53 -10.37 -10.79 -1.16
N ALA A 54 -9.52 -11.75 -0.76
CA ALA A 54 -8.50 -12.35 -1.61
C ALA A 54 -8.18 -13.79 -1.12
N PRO A 55 -7.34 -14.57 -1.83
CA PRO A 55 -6.88 -15.85 -1.31
C PRO A 55 -6.21 -15.72 0.06
N ARG A 56 -6.80 -16.37 1.08
CA ARG A 56 -6.35 -16.36 2.49
C ARG A 56 -6.39 -14.99 3.20
N LEU A 57 -7.03 -13.98 2.59
CA LEU A 57 -7.23 -12.66 3.18
C LEU A 57 -8.72 -12.39 3.37
N TYR A 58 -9.06 -11.96 4.57
CA TYR A 58 -10.42 -11.71 5.01
C TYR A 58 -10.55 -10.28 5.57
N TRP A 59 -11.77 -9.77 5.50
CA TRP A 59 -12.15 -8.45 6.00
C TRP A 59 -13.22 -8.61 7.07
N LYS A 60 -13.04 -7.96 8.21
CA LYS A 60 -14.03 -7.87 9.27
C LYS A 60 -15.11 -6.87 8.87
N VAL A 61 -16.31 -7.37 8.63
CA VAL A 61 -17.42 -6.57 8.12
C VAL A 61 -18.01 -5.72 9.25
N ALA A 62 -18.45 -4.51 8.90
CA ALA A 62 -19.36 -3.73 9.74
C ALA A 62 -20.75 -4.37 9.74
N GLU A 63 -21.61 -4.00 10.70
CA GLU A 63 -23.03 -4.35 10.59
C GLU A 63 -23.59 -3.78 9.27
N ALA A 64 -24.42 -4.58 8.60
CA ALA A 64 -25.04 -4.16 7.34
C ALA A 64 -25.80 -2.85 7.56
N HIS A 65 -25.65 -1.89 6.65
CA HIS A 65 -26.36 -0.62 6.77
C HIS A 65 -27.87 -0.89 6.69
N ILE A 66 -28.61 -0.52 7.73
CA ILE A 66 -30.04 -0.85 7.92
C ILE A 66 -30.89 -0.42 6.72
N ILE A 67 -30.51 0.69 6.07
CA ILE A 67 -31.27 1.30 4.97
C ILE A 67 -30.96 0.63 3.62
N GLU A 68 -29.70 0.29 3.36
CA GLU A 68 -29.28 -0.21 2.04
C GLU A 68 -29.29 -1.74 1.97
N GLY A 69 -29.28 -2.42 3.13
CA GLY A 69 -29.19 -3.86 3.23
C GLY A 69 -27.90 -4.45 2.64
N ARG A 70 -26.91 -3.60 2.32
CA ARG A 70 -25.65 -3.99 1.65
C ARG A 70 -24.47 -3.84 2.60
N LEU A 71 -23.46 -4.68 2.36
CA LEU A 71 -22.19 -4.61 3.06
C LEU A 71 -21.28 -3.57 2.39
N HIS A 72 -20.70 -2.67 3.19
CA HIS A 72 -19.61 -1.83 2.75
C HIS A 72 -18.34 -2.68 2.64
N LEU A 73 -17.93 -2.96 1.40
CA LEU A 73 -16.72 -3.71 1.10
C LEU A 73 -15.52 -2.76 0.93
N PRO A 74 -14.30 -3.19 1.28
CA PRO A 74 -13.10 -2.40 1.03
C PRO A 74 -12.89 -2.20 -0.47
N SER A 75 -12.30 -1.07 -0.83
CA SER A 75 -11.86 -0.79 -2.20
C SER A 75 -10.76 -1.76 -2.65
N VAL A 76 -10.62 -1.94 -3.97
CA VAL A 76 -9.56 -2.79 -4.55
C VAL A 76 -8.17 -2.32 -4.13
N GLU A 77 -8.00 -1.00 -3.95
CA GLU A 77 -6.75 -0.41 -3.47
C GLU A 77 -6.43 -0.88 -2.04
N GLU A 78 -7.39 -0.79 -1.11
CA GLU A 78 -7.24 -1.23 0.28
C GLU A 78 -6.96 -2.73 0.38
N VAL A 79 -7.63 -3.55 -0.43
CA VAL A 79 -7.35 -4.99 -0.52
C VAL A 79 -5.93 -5.22 -1.04
N GLY A 80 -5.50 -4.45 -2.04
CA GLY A 80 -4.15 -4.48 -2.58
C GLY A 80 -3.08 -4.16 -1.52
N ASP A 81 -3.28 -3.10 -0.74
CA ASP A 81 -2.37 -2.72 0.36
C ASP A 81 -2.25 -3.82 1.41
N ALA A 82 -3.39 -4.33 1.88
CA ALA A 82 -3.43 -5.37 2.89
C ALA A 82 -2.78 -6.68 2.40
N PHE A 83 -2.96 -6.99 1.11
CA PHE A 83 -2.38 -8.18 0.50
C PHE A 83 -0.86 -8.04 0.28
N ALA A 84 -0.42 -6.90 -0.27
CA ALA A 84 0.99 -6.61 -0.53
C ALA A 84 1.81 -6.58 0.76
N GLY A 85 1.18 -6.13 1.86
CA GLY A 85 1.76 -6.16 3.19
C GLY A 85 2.74 -5.02 3.46
N PRO A 86 3.41 -5.04 4.62
CA PRO A 86 4.31 -3.97 5.01
C PRO A 86 5.52 -3.89 4.07
N HIS A 87 6.07 -2.68 3.92
CA HIS A 87 7.24 -2.38 3.08
C HIS A 87 7.06 -2.56 1.58
N ALA A 88 5.84 -2.91 1.14
CA ALA A 88 5.46 -2.88 -0.26
C ALA A 88 5.42 -1.44 -0.77
N ALA A 89 5.50 -1.27 -2.09
CA ALA A 89 5.51 0.02 -2.74
C ALA A 89 4.57 0.01 -3.93
N ALA A 90 3.80 1.08 -4.12
CA ALA A 90 3.10 1.27 -5.38
C ALA A 90 4.10 1.63 -6.49
N VAL A 91 3.94 1.05 -7.68
CA VAL A 91 4.86 1.25 -8.82
C VAL A 91 4.15 1.89 -10.01
N GLY A 92 4.92 2.39 -10.99
CA GLY A 92 4.43 2.96 -12.25
C GLY A 92 3.44 4.11 -12.03
N TRP A 93 2.38 4.13 -12.84
CA TRP A 93 1.30 5.13 -12.73
C TRP A 93 0.61 5.16 -11.38
N PHE A 94 0.43 4.00 -10.75
CA PHE A 94 -0.18 3.92 -9.42
C PHE A 94 0.74 4.53 -8.36
N GLY A 95 2.04 4.24 -8.42
CA GLY A 95 3.05 4.87 -7.58
C GLY A 95 3.09 6.38 -7.75
N ALA A 96 3.16 6.85 -9.01
CA ALA A 96 3.14 8.28 -9.35
C ALA A 96 1.90 9.00 -8.83
N HIS A 97 0.71 8.38 -8.95
CA HIS A 97 -0.51 8.93 -8.37
C HIS A 97 -0.44 9.01 -6.83
N ARG A 98 0.06 7.96 -6.17
CA ARG A 98 0.15 7.93 -4.70
C ARG A 98 1.06 9.00 -4.11
N VAL A 99 2.17 9.31 -4.79
CA VAL A 99 3.11 10.35 -4.36
C VAL A 99 2.74 11.76 -4.85
N GLY A 100 1.70 11.88 -5.68
CA GLY A 100 1.20 13.17 -6.16
C GLY A 100 1.88 13.70 -7.43
N TRP A 101 2.62 12.86 -8.16
CA TRP A 101 3.21 13.24 -9.46
C TRP A 101 2.26 13.07 -10.64
N SER A 102 1.12 12.40 -10.42
CA SER A 102 0.07 12.24 -11.42
C SER A 102 -1.30 12.37 -10.76
N SER A 103 -2.26 12.96 -11.47
CA SER A 103 -3.69 12.93 -11.12
C SER A 103 -4.42 11.75 -11.76
N GLN A 104 -3.78 11.02 -12.68
CA GLN A 104 -4.40 9.90 -13.37
C GLN A 104 -4.57 8.72 -12.41
N LEU A 105 -5.82 8.25 -12.29
CA LEU A 105 -6.14 7.06 -11.51
C LEU A 105 -5.74 5.82 -12.30
N SER A 106 -4.92 4.96 -11.68
CA SER A 106 -4.53 3.70 -12.30
C SER A 106 -5.69 2.70 -12.25
N VAL A 107 -6.01 2.09 -13.39
CA VAL A 107 -6.98 0.99 -13.46
C VAL A 107 -6.41 -0.30 -12.88
N ARG A 108 -5.08 -0.44 -12.85
CA ARG A 108 -4.35 -1.58 -12.26
C ARG A 108 -3.45 -1.11 -11.11
N PHE A 109 -3.57 -1.76 -9.96
CA PHE A 109 -2.78 -1.49 -8.76
C PHE A 109 -1.58 -2.43 -8.74
N VAL A 110 -0.42 -1.91 -9.11
CA VAL A 110 0.82 -2.70 -9.15
C VAL A 110 1.66 -2.38 -7.93
N TYR A 111 2.07 -3.41 -7.21
CA TYR A 111 2.87 -3.31 -6.00
C TYR A 111 4.21 -4.03 -6.16
N ALA A 112 5.31 -3.36 -5.85
CA ALA A 112 6.59 -4.01 -5.61
C ALA A 112 6.66 -4.49 -4.16
N VAL A 113 6.80 -5.80 -3.96
CA VAL A 113 6.88 -6.42 -2.63
C VAL A 113 8.29 -6.90 -2.32
N PRO A 114 8.71 -6.96 -1.04
CA PRO A 114 10.00 -7.55 -0.68
C PRO A 114 10.11 -9.03 -1.09
N GLY A 115 11.11 -9.37 -1.90
CA GLY A 115 11.32 -10.76 -2.38
C GLY A 115 10.38 -11.17 -3.51
N GLU A 116 10.36 -12.47 -3.87
CA GLU A 116 9.46 -12.97 -4.93
C GLU A 116 8.05 -13.18 -4.36
N PRO A 117 7.00 -12.58 -4.96
CA PRO A 117 5.63 -12.81 -4.52
C PRO A 117 5.20 -14.26 -4.78
N ARG A 118 4.46 -14.85 -3.84
CA ARG A 118 3.87 -16.19 -4.02
C ARG A 118 2.80 -16.23 -5.11
N SER A 119 2.15 -15.10 -5.39
CA SER A 119 1.20 -14.91 -6.48
C SER A 119 1.44 -13.55 -7.11
N ARG A 120 1.54 -13.51 -8.44
CA ARG A 120 1.73 -12.25 -9.18
C ARG A 120 0.43 -11.49 -9.40
N ASN A 121 -0.73 -12.16 -9.34
CA ASN A 121 -2.04 -11.53 -9.54
C ASN A 121 -3.01 -12.11 -8.50
N PRO A 122 -2.96 -11.64 -7.25
CA PRO A 122 -3.75 -12.21 -6.16
C PRO A 122 -5.26 -11.96 -6.29
N ILE A 123 -5.64 -10.84 -6.92
CA ILE A 123 -7.02 -10.47 -7.23
C ILE A 123 -7.04 -9.75 -8.58
N GLU A 124 -8.23 -9.58 -9.17
CA GLU A 124 -8.40 -8.78 -10.38
C GLU A 124 -7.87 -7.37 -10.15
N ARG A 125 -7.16 -6.82 -11.15
CA ARG A 125 -6.57 -5.47 -11.13
C ARG A 125 -5.44 -5.25 -10.12
N VAL A 126 -5.08 -6.22 -9.29
CA VAL A 126 -3.88 -6.12 -8.43
C VAL A 126 -2.78 -7.02 -8.98
N SER A 127 -1.60 -6.45 -9.16
CA SER A 127 -0.40 -7.18 -9.59
C SER A 127 0.74 -6.98 -8.60
N LEU A 128 1.46 -8.05 -8.28
CA LEU A 128 2.64 -8.02 -7.43
C LEU A 128 3.88 -8.32 -8.25
N VAL A 129 4.92 -7.49 -8.07
CA VAL A 129 6.25 -7.69 -8.64
C VAL A 129 7.27 -7.79 -7.52
N GLY A 130 8.28 -8.63 -7.72
CA GLY A 130 9.32 -8.82 -6.71
C GLY A 130 10.35 -7.70 -6.72
N ARG A 131 10.65 -7.15 -5.53
CA ARG A 131 11.72 -6.17 -5.34
C ARG A 131 13.04 -6.88 -5.05
N ARG A 132 14.02 -6.70 -5.94
CA ARG A 132 15.31 -7.40 -5.87
C ARG A 132 16.27 -6.82 -4.82
N ASN A 133 16.17 -5.53 -4.48
CA ASN A 133 17.09 -4.89 -3.53
C ASN A 133 16.66 -5.17 -2.07
N PRO A 134 17.41 -6.01 -1.31
CA PRO A 134 17.06 -6.34 0.07
C PRO A 134 17.26 -5.18 1.04
N ARG A 135 18.09 -4.18 0.68
CA ARG A 135 18.33 -3.02 1.54
C ARG A 135 17.08 -2.17 1.70
N ARG A 136 16.09 -2.25 0.79
CA ARG A 136 14.83 -1.50 0.87
C ARG A 136 13.81 -2.10 1.85
N ARG A 137 14.11 -3.23 2.50
CA ARG A 137 13.19 -3.92 3.41
C ARG A 137 12.81 -3.12 4.65
N HIS A 138 13.64 -2.17 5.08
CA HIS A 138 13.38 -1.33 6.24
C HIS A 138 12.51 -0.11 5.92
N LEU A 139 12.34 0.23 4.64
CA LEU A 139 11.54 1.37 4.22
C LEU A 139 10.06 1.12 4.53
N ASN A 140 9.38 2.15 5.00
CA ASN A 140 7.93 2.11 5.10
C ASN A 140 7.29 2.16 3.69
N THR A 141 5.98 1.95 3.61
CA THR A 141 5.26 1.86 2.34
C THR A 141 5.38 3.14 1.51
N ILE A 142 5.33 4.33 2.13
CA ILE A 142 5.38 5.58 1.38
C ILE A 142 6.80 5.86 0.88
N GLU A 143 7.83 5.63 1.69
CA GLU A 143 9.25 5.76 1.30
C GLU A 143 9.59 4.84 0.14
N ALA A 144 9.19 3.58 0.25
CA ALA A 144 9.39 2.61 -0.81
C ALA A 144 8.65 3.02 -2.09
N THR A 145 7.44 3.59 -1.97
CA THR A 145 6.67 4.10 -3.12
C THR A 145 7.37 5.26 -3.83
N TYR A 146 7.96 6.22 -3.10
CA TYR A 146 8.73 7.31 -3.73
C TYR A 146 9.88 6.76 -4.59
N LEU A 147 10.64 5.80 -4.06
CA LEU A 147 11.75 5.19 -4.79
C LEU A 147 11.28 4.36 -5.97
N GLU A 148 10.26 3.52 -5.80
CA GLU A 148 9.78 2.66 -6.89
C GLU A 148 9.09 3.46 -7.99
N ALA A 149 8.40 4.55 -7.65
CA ALA A 149 7.89 5.49 -8.65
C ALA A 149 9.07 6.07 -9.48
N LEU A 150 10.17 6.48 -8.84
CA LEU A 150 11.40 6.89 -9.52
C LEU A 150 12.17 5.76 -10.20
N VAL A 151 11.82 4.49 -10.04
CA VAL A 151 12.48 3.40 -10.78
C VAL A 151 11.66 3.00 -12.00
N THR A 152 10.34 3.05 -11.89
CA THR A 152 9.41 2.38 -12.82
C THR A 152 8.51 3.33 -13.62
N PHE A 153 8.42 4.59 -13.22
CA PHE A 153 7.59 5.57 -13.93
C PHE A 153 8.43 6.34 -14.94
N ASP A 154 8.81 5.73 -16.07
CA ASP A 154 9.75 6.29 -17.07
C ASP A 154 9.50 7.76 -17.46
N ARG A 155 8.27 8.26 -17.31
CA ARG A 155 7.92 9.67 -17.49
C ARG A 155 8.62 10.65 -16.56
N TRP A 156 9.22 10.27 -15.43
CA TRP A 156 10.12 11.17 -14.67
C TRP A 156 11.51 11.31 -15.33
N ALA A 157 11.87 10.37 -16.21
CA ALA A 157 13.15 10.23 -16.88
C ALA A 157 13.10 10.49 -18.40
N ASP A 158 11.92 10.70 -18.98
CA ASP A 158 11.79 11.08 -20.39
C ASP A 158 12.60 12.37 -20.61
N GLU A 159 13.55 12.33 -21.54
CA GLU A 159 14.40 13.48 -21.94
C GLU A 159 13.55 14.67 -22.45
N PHE A 160 12.24 14.47 -22.68
CA PHE A 160 11.25 15.53 -22.89
C PHE A 160 10.85 16.32 -21.62
N LEU A 161 11.41 15.97 -20.45
CA LEU A 161 11.33 16.70 -19.17
C LEU A 161 12.57 17.55 -18.86
N ASP A 162 13.43 17.83 -19.84
CA ASP A 162 14.40 18.94 -19.72
C ASP A 162 13.71 20.32 -19.68
N PHE A 163 12.38 20.37 -19.77
CA PHE A 163 11.61 21.50 -19.24
C PHE A 163 11.47 21.32 -17.72
N ASP A 164 12.41 21.90 -16.97
CA ASP A 164 12.44 21.95 -15.49
C ASP A 164 11.04 22.24 -14.87
N ASP A 165 10.20 23.00 -15.56
CA ASP A 165 8.83 23.37 -15.15
C ASP A 165 7.92 22.18 -14.80
N ARG A 166 8.00 21.07 -15.56
CA ARG A 166 7.09 19.92 -15.35
C ARG A 166 7.46 19.10 -14.13
N TRP A 167 8.75 18.97 -13.85
CA TRP A 167 9.19 18.29 -12.64
C TRP A 167 8.93 19.13 -11.41
N GLN A 168 9.16 20.45 -11.48
CA GLN A 168 8.82 21.35 -10.38
C GLN A 168 7.32 21.29 -10.06
N ALA A 169 6.44 21.30 -11.07
CA ALA A 169 5.01 21.12 -10.85
C ALA A 169 4.66 19.78 -10.17
N ALA A 170 5.36 18.69 -10.52
CA ALA A 170 5.19 17.41 -9.86
C ALA A 170 5.64 17.45 -8.38
N LEU A 171 6.74 18.14 -8.07
CA LEU A 171 7.19 18.39 -6.70
C LEU A 171 6.18 19.23 -5.91
N ASP A 172 5.62 20.28 -6.51
CA ASP A 172 4.63 21.16 -5.85
C ASP A 172 3.34 20.39 -5.52
N CYS A 173 2.87 19.54 -6.43
CA CYS A 173 1.75 18.64 -6.20
C CYS A 173 2.06 17.61 -5.10
N ALA A 174 3.26 17.02 -5.13
CA ALA A 174 3.71 16.09 -4.10
C ALA A 174 3.81 16.75 -2.72
N ALA A 175 4.36 17.96 -2.63
CA ALA A 175 4.44 18.75 -1.40
C ALA A 175 3.04 19.05 -0.85
N SER A 176 2.10 19.45 -1.71
CA SER A 176 0.70 19.67 -1.32
C SER A 176 0.05 18.40 -0.76
N ARG A 177 0.29 17.25 -1.38
CA ARG A 177 -0.20 15.95 -0.90
C ARG A 177 0.46 15.54 0.42
N LEU A 178 1.76 15.80 0.56
CA LEU A 178 2.53 15.54 1.77
C LEU A 178 2.01 16.35 2.96
N ARG A 179 1.75 17.66 2.78
CA ARG A 179 1.12 18.52 3.80
C ARG A 179 -0.23 17.94 4.26
N ARG A 180 -1.07 17.48 3.33
CA ARG A 180 -2.35 16.83 3.68
C ARG A 180 -2.15 15.55 4.49
N ARG A 181 -1.16 14.72 4.14
CA ARG A 181 -0.82 13.51 4.91
C ARG A 181 -0.39 13.83 6.33
N ILE A 182 0.45 14.86 6.50
CA ILE A 182 0.89 15.37 7.80
C ILE A 182 -0.30 15.78 8.66
N THR A 183 -1.22 16.59 8.11
CA THR A 183 -2.42 17.03 8.82
C THR A 183 -3.31 15.85 9.23
N ALA A 184 -3.38 14.82 8.39
CA ALA A 184 -4.14 13.60 8.67
C ALA A 184 -3.42 12.61 9.63
N GLY A 185 -2.22 12.94 10.12
CA GLY A 185 -1.45 12.04 10.99
C GLY A 185 -0.95 10.78 10.28
N LEU A 186 -0.88 10.79 8.94
CA LEU A 186 -0.46 9.63 8.15
C LEU A 186 1.08 9.55 8.05
N PRO A 187 1.64 8.34 7.85
CA PRO A 187 3.07 8.18 7.63
C PRO A 187 3.57 9.02 6.45
N VAL A 188 4.74 9.62 6.63
CA VAL A 188 5.44 10.42 5.63
C VAL A 188 6.86 9.89 5.46
N PRO A 189 7.48 10.11 4.28
CA PRO A 189 8.84 9.64 4.07
C PRO A 189 9.85 10.39 4.95
N ALA A 190 10.89 9.68 5.40
CA ALA A 190 12.09 10.30 5.95
C ALA A 190 13.08 10.66 4.81
N PRO A 191 13.54 11.92 4.70
CA PRO A 191 14.50 12.34 3.67
C PRO A 191 15.76 11.45 3.62
N GLU A 192 16.30 11.11 4.79
CA GLU A 192 17.55 10.34 4.93
C GLU A 192 17.36 8.89 4.46
N ALA A 193 16.18 8.31 4.71
CA ALA A 193 15.85 6.96 4.27
C ALA A 193 15.79 6.86 2.74
N LEU A 194 15.25 7.88 2.07
CA LEU A 194 15.22 7.98 0.62
C LEU A 194 16.65 8.06 0.05
N GLN A 195 17.48 8.95 0.58
CA GLN A 195 18.85 9.15 0.13
C GLN A 195 19.72 7.91 0.34
N TYR A 196 19.64 7.29 1.52
CA TYR A 196 20.39 6.08 1.85
C TYR A 196 20.06 4.92 0.91
N ALA A 197 18.76 4.67 0.67
CA ALA A 197 18.33 3.61 -0.22
C ALA A 197 18.76 3.88 -1.67
N ALA A 198 18.66 5.13 -2.13
CA ALA A 198 19.02 5.53 -3.49
C ALA A 198 20.51 5.44 -3.79
N ALA A 199 21.39 5.67 -2.81
CA ALA A 199 22.83 5.55 -2.98
C ALA A 199 23.27 4.16 -3.47
N THR A 200 22.48 3.13 -3.17
CA THR A 200 22.78 1.74 -3.50
C THR A 200 22.03 1.19 -4.71
N GLU A 201 21.24 2.04 -5.38
CA GLU A 201 20.36 1.58 -6.45
C GLU A 201 21.08 1.43 -7.80
N ARG A 202 20.73 0.37 -8.53
CA ARG A 202 21.20 0.12 -9.89
C ARG A 202 20.06 0.40 -10.87
N VAL A 203 20.06 1.60 -11.43
CA VAL A 203 19.11 2.05 -12.46
C VAL A 203 19.82 2.41 -13.76
N LYS A 204 19.07 2.54 -14.85
CA LYS A 204 19.60 2.89 -16.18
C LYS A 204 20.34 4.24 -16.20
N HIS A 205 19.80 5.25 -15.51
CA HIS A 205 20.36 6.61 -15.44
C HIS A 205 20.68 7.02 -13.99
N PRO A 206 21.79 6.55 -13.40
CA PRO A 206 22.05 6.69 -11.97
C PRO A 206 22.24 8.13 -11.51
N HIS A 207 22.82 9.01 -12.34
CA HIS A 207 23.00 10.42 -12.00
C HIS A 207 21.66 11.16 -11.91
N LEU A 208 20.79 10.99 -12.91
CA LEU A 208 19.47 11.61 -12.93
C LEU A 208 18.60 11.10 -11.78
N PHE A 209 18.60 9.78 -11.54
CA PHE A 209 17.87 9.18 -10.44
C PHE A 209 18.29 9.76 -9.07
N ARG A 210 19.60 9.86 -8.81
CA ARG A 210 20.11 10.44 -7.56
C ARG A 210 19.75 11.93 -7.42
N ARG A 211 19.79 12.70 -8.51
CA ARG A 211 19.33 14.09 -8.53
C ARG A 211 17.84 14.17 -8.13
N ARG A 212 16.96 13.40 -8.79
CA ARG A 212 15.52 13.39 -8.50
C ARG A 212 15.20 12.92 -7.08
N VAL A 213 15.92 11.94 -6.57
CA VAL A 213 15.79 11.53 -5.15
C VAL A 213 16.19 12.67 -4.22
N SER A 214 17.27 13.39 -4.52
CA SER A 214 17.73 14.51 -3.70
C SER A 214 16.72 15.65 -3.68
N GLU A 215 16.14 15.99 -4.84
CA GLU A 215 15.06 16.99 -4.97
C GLU A 215 13.80 16.56 -4.19
N CYS A 216 13.42 15.27 -4.25
CA CYS A 216 12.32 14.74 -3.43
C CYS A 216 12.65 14.82 -1.93
N ALA A 217 13.86 14.45 -1.53
CA ALA A 217 14.29 14.49 -0.13
C ALA A 217 14.28 15.94 0.41
N GLN A 218 14.75 16.90 -0.39
CA GLN A 218 14.70 18.32 -0.05
C GLN A 218 13.25 18.80 0.12
N MET A 219 12.37 18.48 -0.84
CA MET A 219 10.94 18.81 -0.74
C MET A 219 10.30 18.24 0.54
N VAL A 220 10.66 17.02 0.93
CA VAL A 220 10.18 16.40 2.18
C VAL A 220 10.71 17.17 3.40
N SER A 221 12.00 17.53 3.42
CA SER A 221 12.62 18.32 4.50
C SER A 221 11.95 19.69 4.65
N ASP A 222 11.69 20.38 3.55
CA ASP A 222 11.08 21.72 3.55
C ASP A 222 9.67 21.67 4.16
N VAL A 223 8.86 20.68 3.77
CA VAL A 223 7.51 20.48 4.31
C VAL A 223 7.54 20.14 5.81
N TRP A 224 8.56 19.41 6.28
CA TRP A 224 8.74 19.16 7.71
C TRP A 224 9.14 20.41 8.49
N ALA A 225 10.04 21.22 7.95
CA ALA A 225 10.46 22.47 8.57
C ALA A 225 9.28 23.46 8.70
N GLU A 226 8.44 23.56 7.66
CA GLU A 226 7.20 24.36 7.70
C GLU A 226 6.26 23.95 8.84
N ARG A 227 6.21 22.65 9.16
CA ARG A 227 5.38 22.13 10.26
C ARG A 227 5.93 22.52 11.62
N GLN A 228 7.26 22.48 11.79
CA GLN A 228 7.91 22.80 13.07
C GLN A 228 7.86 24.30 13.41
N ALA A 229 7.73 25.16 12.39
CA ALA A 229 7.64 26.61 12.56
C ALA A 229 6.23 27.12 12.95
N ARG A 230 5.21 26.25 12.96
CA ARG A 230 3.82 26.58 13.31
C ARG A 230 3.46 26.07 14.70
#